data_AF-A0A5Q4DRJ5-F1
#
_entry.id   AF-A0A5Q4DRJ5-F1
#
_cell.length_a   1.000
_cell.length_b   1.000
_cell.length_c   1.000
_cell.angle_alpha   90.00
_cell.angle_beta   90.00
_cell.angle_gamma   90.00
#
_symmetry.space_group_name_H-M   'P 1'
#
loop_
_entity.id
_entity.type
_entity.pdbx_description
1 polymer ?
#
loop_
_entity_poly.entity_id
_entity_poly.type
_entity_poly.pdbx_seq_one_letter_code
_entity_poly.pdbx_strand_id
1 'polypeptide(L)' 'MTSFTTNIRDFAPTKLRPIGERIMGFLIRVAENSPNYRAIQHYNAMSDAELAELGMTRADVVHRIFGARMGL' A
#
# COMPACT_ATOMS: atom_id res chain seq x y z
N MET A 1 30.66 28.80 16.20
CA MET A 1 29.53 28.49 15.30
C MET A 1 28.84 27.25 15.82
N THR A 2 27.71 27.39 16.51
CA THR A 2 26.92 26.27 17.03
C THR A 2 26.03 25.70 15.93
N SER A 3 26.30 24.46 15.53
CA SER A 3 25.54 23.75 14.51
C SER A 3 24.20 23.30 15.09
N PHE A 4 23.09 23.83 14.58
CA PHE A 4 21.75 23.35 14.86
C PHE A 4 21.44 22.18 13.91
N THR A 5 21.81 20.96 14.30
CA THR A 5 21.33 19.75 13.61
C THR A 5 20.01 19.35 14.26
N THR A 6 18.90 19.93 13.81
CA THR A 6 17.57 19.51 14.28
C THR A 6 17.26 18.13 13.70
N ASN A 7 17.59 17.07 14.45
CA ASN A 7 17.16 15.71 14.13
C ASN A 7 15.65 15.61 14.34
N ILE A 8 14.89 15.60 13.24
CA ILE A 8 13.43 15.37 13.23
C ILE A 8 13.05 14.06 13.95
N ARG A 9 13.99 13.11 14.07
CA ARG A 9 13.82 11.85 14.80
C ARG A 9 13.67 12.00 16.32
N ASP A 10 14.17 13.08 16.92
CA ASP A 10 14.19 13.25 18.38
C ASP A 10 12.92 13.90 18.94
N PHE A 11 11.99 14.34 18.06
CA PHE A 11 10.74 15.00 18.45
C PHE A 11 9.56 14.06 18.70
N ALA A 12 9.71 12.75 18.46
CA ALA A 12 8.65 11.80 18.78
C ALA A 12 8.73 11.41 20.27
N PRO A 13 7.78 11.83 21.13
CA PRO A 13 7.78 11.41 22.52
C PRO A 13 7.72 9.88 22.58
N THR A 14 8.63 9.28 23.34
CA THR A 14 8.91 7.83 23.41
C THR A 14 7.64 6.99 23.68
N LYS A 15 6.60 7.61 24.25
CA LYS A 15 5.29 7.00 24.55
C LYS A 15 4.34 6.87 23.35
N LEU A 16 4.57 7.58 22.24
CA LEU A 16 3.74 7.48 21.03
C LEU A 16 4.22 6.39 20.06
N ARG A 17 5.47 5.94 20.17
CA ARG A 17 6.05 4.84 19.36
C ARG A 17 5.20 3.56 19.40
N PRO A 18 4.83 3.00 20.58
CA PRO A 18 4.06 1.75 20.62
C PRO A 18 2.61 1.91 20.13
N ILE A 19 2.05 3.12 20.21
CA ILE A 19 0.69 3.40 19.71
C ILE A 19 0.73 3.49 18.18
N GLY A 20 1.71 4.19 17.61
CA GLY A 20 1.90 4.27 16.16
C GLY A 20 2.12 2.91 15.51
N GLU A 21 2.97 2.06 16.10
CA GLU A 21 3.22 0.71 15.62
C GLU A 21 1.95 -0.17 15.63
N ARG A 22 1.14 -0.07 16.69
CA ARG A 22 -0.12 -0.82 16.80
C ARG A 22 -1.17 -0.36 15.81
N ILE A 23 -1.33 0.95 15.62
CA ILE A 23 -2.28 1.51 14.66
C ILE A 23 -1.88 1.15 13.24
N MET A 24 -0.59 1.31 12.88
CA MET A 24 -0.10 0.93 11.57
C MET A 24 -0.24 -0.57 11.32
N GLY A 25 0.10 -1.42 12.30
CA GLY A 25 -0.11 -2.86 12.19
C GLY A 25 -1.58 -3.25 12.00
N PHE A 26 -2.51 -2.54 12.64
CA PHE A 26 -3.94 -2.74 12.44
C PHE A 26 -4.38 -2.34 11.03
N LEU A 27 -3.95 -1.17 10.53
CA LEU A 27 -4.26 -0.72 9.19
C LEU A 27 -3.71 -1.66 8.12
N ILE A 28 -2.50 -2.18 8.30
CA ILE A 28 -1.90 -3.20 7.43
C ILE A 28 -2.77 -4.45 7.42
N ARG A 29 -3.16 -4.98 8.58
CA ARG A 29 -4.01 -6.18 8.66
C ARG A 29 -5.38 -5.99 8.01
N VAL A 30 -5.96 -4.80 8.14
CA VAL A 30 -7.23 -4.45 7.46
C VAL A 30 -7.03 -4.37 5.94
N ALA A 31 -5.92 -3.77 5.49
CA ALA A 31 -5.58 -3.69 4.07
C ALA A 31 -5.31 -5.08 3.46
N GLU A 32 -4.58 -5.94 4.18
CA GLU A 32 -4.30 -7.33 3.80
C GLU A 32 -5.57 -8.15 3.62
N ASN A 33 -6.59 -7.91 4.46
CA ASN A 33 -7.87 -8.59 4.37
C ASN A 33 -8.82 -7.96 3.33
N SER A 34 -8.40 -6.89 2.66
CA SER A 34 -9.25 -6.26 1.64
C SER A 34 -9.32 -7.10 0.36
N PRO A 35 -10.50 -7.23 -0.27
CA PRO A 35 -10.64 -7.92 -1.56
C PRO A 35 -9.72 -7.35 -2.64
N ASN A 36 -9.51 -6.02 -2.63
CA ASN A 36 -8.67 -5.32 -3.60
C ASN A 36 -7.21 -5.76 -3.46
N TYR A 37 -6.69 -5.86 -2.24
CA TYR A 37 -5.31 -6.28 -2.02
C TYR A 37 -5.07 -7.72 -2.49
N ARG A 38 -6.04 -8.62 -2.27
CA ARG A 38 -5.99 -9.99 -2.79
C ARG A 38 -6.00 -10.02 -4.33
N ALA A 39 -6.81 -9.18 -4.96
CA ALA A 39 -6.84 -9.06 -6.41
C ALA A 39 -5.51 -8.52 -6.97
N ILE A 40 -4.92 -7.50 -6.34
CA ILE A 40 -3.61 -6.96 -6.73
C ILE A 40 -2.55 -8.04 -6.66
N GLN A 41 -2.47 -8.79 -5.55
CA GLN A 41 -1.50 -9.87 -5.42
C GLN A 41 -1.67 -10.94 -6.49
N HIS A 42 -2.91 -11.33 -6.78
CA HIS A 42 -3.22 -12.33 -7.80
C HIS A 42 -2.71 -11.91 -9.19
N TYR A 43 -3.03 -10.69 -9.63
CA TYR A 43 -2.59 -10.20 -10.94
C TYR A 43 -1.11 -9.84 -10.98
N ASN A 44 -0.51 -9.39 -9.87
CA ASN A 44 0.94 -9.16 -9.80
C ASN A 44 1.75 -10.45 -9.86
N ALA A 45 1.19 -11.58 -9.45
CA ALA A 45 1.82 -12.89 -9.58
C ALA A 45 1.80 -13.41 -11.03
N MET A 46 0.92 -12.90 -11.88
CA MET A 46 0.88 -13.23 -13.31
C MET A 46 1.92 -12.42 -14.07
N SER A 47 2.51 -13.02 -15.10
CA SER A 47 3.32 -12.35 -16.12
C SER A 47 2.46 -11.59 -17.13
N ASP A 48 3.10 -10.73 -17.93
CA ASP A 48 2.39 -9.96 -18.94
C ASP A 48 1.83 -10.84 -20.07
N ALA A 49 2.47 -11.99 -20.34
CA ALA A 49 1.96 -12.98 -21.29
C ALA A 49 0.68 -13.64 -20.79
N GLU A 50 0.65 -14.05 -19.52
CA GLU A 50 -0.54 -14.63 -18.89
C GLU A 50 -1.70 -13.62 -18.79
N LEU A 51 -1.39 -12.34 -18.55
CA LEU A 51 -2.40 -11.28 -18.62
C LEU A 51 -2.95 -11.12 -20.05
N ALA A 52 -2.09 -11.21 -21.07
CA ALA A 52 -2.51 -11.14 -22.46
C ALA A 52 -3.40 -12.33 -22.87
N GLU A 53 -3.15 -13.53 -22.34
CA GLU A 53 -4.03 -14.70 -22.52
C GLU A 53 -5.44 -14.46 -21.93
N LEU A 54 -5.52 -13.70 -20.83
CA LEU A 54 -6.77 -13.24 -20.25
C LEU A 54 -7.39 -12.04 -20.99
N GLY A 55 -6.77 -11.58 -22.08
CA GLY A 55 -7.22 -10.45 -22.89
C GLY A 55 -7.10 -9.10 -22.18
N MET A 56 -6.16 -8.96 -21.24
CA MET A 56 -6.03 -7.78 -20.40
C MET A 56 -4.60 -7.28 -20.30
N THR A 57 -4.45 -5.96 -20.17
CA THR A 57 -3.15 -5.31 -19.93
C THR A 57 -2.96 -5.02 -18.43
N ARG A 58 -1.73 -4.67 -18.03
CA ARG A 58 -1.43 -4.20 -16.67
C ARG A 58 -2.26 -2.97 -16.27
N ALA A 59 -2.56 -2.08 -17.22
CA ALA A 59 -3.41 -0.91 -16.97
C ALA A 59 -4.85 -1.34 -16.70
N ASP A 60 -5.37 -2.30 -17.47
CA ASP A 60 -6.74 -2.83 -17.30
C ASP A 60 -6.93 -3.52 -15.95
N VAL A 61 -5.89 -4.17 -15.42
CA VAL A 61 -5.91 -4.74 -14.06
C VAL A 61 -6.25 -3.66 -13.03
N VAL A 62 -5.64 -2.48 -13.11
CA VAL A 62 -5.89 -1.39 -12.16
C VAL A 62 -7.34 -0.92 -12.27
N HIS A 63 -7.83 -0.71 -13.49
CA HIS A 63 -9.24 -0.33 -13.73
C HIS A 63 -10.21 -1.42 -13.26
N ARG A 64 -9.86 -2.70 -13.37
CA ARG A 64 -10.69 -3.80 -12.88
C ARG A 64 -10.76 -3.87 -11.35
N ILE A 65 -9.65 -3.61 -10.67
CA ILE A 65 -9.56 -3.67 -9.21
C ILE A 65 -10.18 -2.44 -8.55
N PHE A 66 -9.92 -1.25 -9.11
CA PHE A 66 -10.29 0.01 -8.48
C PHE A 66 -11.49 0.70 -9.13
N GLY A 67 -11.76 0.40 -10.40
CA GLY A 67 -12.93 0.77 -11.20
C GLY A 67 -13.70 2.00 -10.75
N ALA A 68 -15.03 1.85 -10.62
CA ALA A 68 -15.97 2.93 -10.31
C ALA A 68 -15.69 3.72 -9.02
N ARG A 69 -14.78 3.23 -8.16
CA ARG A 69 -14.42 3.89 -6.90
C ARG A 69 -13.29 4.91 -7.05
N MET A 70 -12.50 4.82 -8.11
CA MET A 70 -11.44 5.77 -8.48
C MET A 70 -11.84 6.46 -9.77
N GLY A 71 -12.84 7.34 -9.73
CA GLY A 71 -13.33 8.10 -10.89
C GLY A 71 -12.26 9.01 -11.49
N LEU A 72 -11.36 8.42 -12.28
CA LEU A 72 -10.35 9.04 -13.14
C LEU A 72 -10.70 8.70 -14.59
#